data_AF-A0A355F9E0-F1
#
_entry.id   AF-A0A355F9E0-F1
#
_cell.length_a   1.000
_cell.length_b   1.000
_cell.length_c   1.000
_cell.angle_alpha   90.00
_cell.angle_beta   90.00
_cell.angle_gamma   90.00
#
_symmetry.space_group_name_H-M   'P 1'
#
loop_
_entity.id
_entity.type
_entity.pdbx_description
1 polymer ?
#
loop_
_entity_poly.entity_id
_entity_poly.type
_entity_poly.pdbx_seq_one_letter_code
_entity_poly.pdbx_strand_id
1 'polypeptide(L)' 'MSHFLLMVVYALLVSLFFTLLWRRERKAQIKLFLQLFLGMAGGGLLVAYLMYPFPAGPPAPIP' A
#
# COMPACT_ATOMS: atom_id res chain seq x y z
N MET A 1 -8.84 1.88 19.32
CA MET A 1 -8.80 0.70 18.43
C MET A 1 -7.78 0.99 17.34
N SER A 2 -6.67 0.26 17.34
CA SER A 2 -5.42 0.67 16.69
C SER A 2 -5.55 0.73 15.16
N HIS A 3 -5.46 1.92 14.59
CA HIS A 3 -5.52 2.22 13.15
C HIS A 3 -4.60 1.32 12.31
N PHE A 4 -3.48 0.89 12.91
CA PHE A 4 -2.53 -0.05 12.35
C PHE A 4 -3.12 -1.44 12.07
N LEU A 5 -3.93 -1.95 13.00
CA LEU A 5 -4.59 -3.26 12.86
C LEU A 5 -5.58 -3.24 11.69
N LEU A 6 -6.27 -2.12 11.48
CA LEU A 6 -7.17 -1.93 10.34
C LEU A 6 -6.42 -1.90 9.00
N MET A 7 -5.27 -1.23 8.89
CA MET A 7 -4.46 -1.25 7.66
C MET A 7 -3.98 -2.67 7.32
N VAL A 8 -3.51 -3.41 8.33
CA VAL A 8 -3.01 -4.77 8.14
C VAL A 8 -4.14 -5.71 7.74
N VAL A 9 -5.28 -5.67 8.44
CA VAL A 9 -6.45 -6.51 8.14
C VAL A 9 -7.04 -6.16 6.77
N TYR A 10 -7.08 -4.87 6.40
CA TYR A 10 -7.57 -4.44 5.09
C TYR A 10 -6.67 -4.94 3.95
N ALA A 11 -5.35 -4.77 4.07
CA ALA A 11 -4.40 -5.28 3.09
C ALA A 11 -4.52 -6.81 2.95
N LEU A 12 -4.65 -7.53 4.07
CA LEU A 12 -4.77 -8.99 4.11
C LEU A 12 -6.06 -9.47 3.45
N LEU A 13 -7.20 -8.81 3.74
CA LEU A 13 -8.50 -9.12 3.13
C LEU A 13 -8.53 -8.85 1.63
N VAL A 14 -8.02 -7.71 1.16
CA VAL A 14 -7.96 -7.38 -0.28
C VAL A 14 -7.08 -8.37 -1.03
N SER A 15 -5.92 -8.70 -0.46
CA SER A 15 -4.99 -9.71 -0.97
C SER A 15 -5.62 -11.11 -1.03
N LEU A 16 -6.35 -11.52 0.01
CA LEU A 16 -7.03 -12.82 0.05
C LEU A 16 -8.17 -12.87 -0.96
N PHE A 17 -8.95 -11.79 -1.08
CA PHE A 17 -10.09 -11.68 -1.99
C PHE A 17 -9.65 -11.72 -3.45
N PHE A 18 -8.61 -10.98 -3.84
CA PHE A 18 -8.04 -11.03 -5.20
C PHE A 18 -7.39 -12.38 -5.51
N THR A 19 -6.78 -13.03 -4.51
CA THR A 19 -6.26 -14.39 -4.65
C THR A 19 -7.44 -15.34 -4.91
N LEU A 20 -8.41 -15.45 -4.01
CA LEU A 20 -9.54 -16.38 -4.14
C LEU A 20 -10.40 -16.17 -5.39
N LEU A 21 -10.62 -14.91 -5.81
CA LEU A 21 -11.56 -14.57 -6.88
C LEU A 21 -11.00 -14.81 -8.29
N TRP A 22 -9.69 -14.71 -8.51
CA TRP A 22 -9.19 -14.50 -9.89
C TRP A 22 -8.71 -15.74 -10.67
N ARG A 23 -8.21 -16.86 -10.10
CA ARG A 23 -7.75 -18.01 -10.95
C ARG A 23 -7.42 -19.33 -10.23
N ARG A 24 -7.72 -20.47 -10.89
CA ARG A 24 -7.34 -21.85 -10.46
C ARG A 24 -5.85 -22.19 -10.64
N GLU A 25 -5.09 -21.43 -11.42
CA GLU A 25 -3.64 -21.62 -11.59
C GLU A 25 -2.82 -20.75 -10.62
N ARG A 26 -2.17 -21.39 -9.63
CA ARG A 26 -1.40 -20.74 -8.56
C ARG A 26 -0.32 -19.76 -9.07
N LYS A 27 0.34 -20.07 -10.20
CA LYS A 27 1.42 -19.23 -10.76
C LYS A 27 0.92 -17.87 -11.25
N ALA A 28 -0.23 -17.83 -11.92
CA ALA A 28 -0.79 -16.59 -12.46
C ALA A 28 -1.36 -15.69 -11.36
N GLN A 29 -1.91 -16.31 -10.30
CA GLN A 29 -2.48 -15.65 -9.15
C GLN A 29 -1.39 -14.96 -8.29
N ILE A 30 -0.27 -15.64 -8.05
CA ILE A 30 0.90 -15.03 -7.38
C ILE A 30 1.43 -13.84 -8.18
N LYS A 31 1.50 -13.95 -9.52
CA LYS A 31 1.99 -12.86 -10.37
C LYS A 31 1.11 -11.61 -10.29
N LEU A 32 -0.22 -11.79 -10.32
CA LEU A 32 -1.20 -10.70 -10.21
C LEU A 32 -1.18 -10.05 -8.82
N PHE A 33 -1.13 -10.87 -7.78
CA PHE A 33 -0.99 -10.40 -6.40
C PHE A 33 0.28 -9.57 -6.24
N LEU A 34 1.41 -10.08 -6.72
CA LEU A 34 2.69 -9.40 -6.59
C LEU A 34 2.71 -8.09 -7.40
N GLN A 35 2.08 -8.05 -8.59
CA GLN A 35 1.91 -6.81 -9.35
C GLN A 35 1.07 -5.76 -8.61
N LEU A 36 -0.10 -6.15 -8.06
CA LEU A 36 -0.94 -5.21 -7.32
C LEU A 36 -0.27 -4.76 -6.02
N PHE A 37 0.34 -5.68 -5.29
CA PHE A 37 1.03 -5.39 -4.04
C PHE A 37 2.24 -4.48 -4.27
N LEU A 38 3.11 -4.77 -5.24
CA LEU A 38 4.22 -3.87 -5.59
C LEU A 38 3.73 -2.55 -6.17
N GLY A 39 2.63 -2.54 -6.93
CA GLY A 39 2.04 -1.31 -7.47
C GLY A 39 1.55 -0.38 -6.37
N MET A 40 0.80 -0.90 -5.40
CA MET A 40 0.29 -0.10 -4.28
C MET A 40 1.37 0.22 -3.25
N ALA A 41 2.12 -0.78 -2.79
CA ALA A 41 3.15 -0.60 -1.76
C ALA A 41 4.37 0.16 -2.30
N GLY A 42 4.87 -0.22 -3.48
CA GLY A 42 5.98 0.46 -4.14
C GLY A 42 5.58 1.86 -4.64
N GLY A 43 4.36 2.02 -5.18
CA GLY A 43 3.83 3.33 -5.55
C GLY A 43 3.73 4.28 -4.36
N GLY A 44 3.17 3.81 -3.24
CA GLY A 44 3.10 4.59 -2.00
C GLY A 44 4.48 4.92 -1.42
N LEU A 45 5.42 3.97 -1.45
CA LEU A 45 6.78 4.18 -0.97
C LEU A 45 7.56 5.17 -1.84
N LEU A 46 7.39 5.10 -3.17
CA LEU A 46 7.99 6.06 -4.11
C LEU A 46 7.45 7.47 -3.88
N VAL A 47 6.14 7.61 -3.69
CA VAL A 47 5.53 8.91 -3.39
C VAL A 47 6.02 9.45 -2.05
N ALA A 48 6.08 8.60 -1.00
CA ALA A 48 6.62 8.99 0.30
C ALA A 48 8.11 9.37 0.22
N TYR A 49 8.90 8.65 -0.57
CA TYR A 49 10.31 8.97 -0.82
C TYR A 49 10.48 10.28 -1.60
N LEU A 50 9.60 10.56 -2.57
CA LEU A 50 9.58 11.84 -3.30
C LEU A 50 9.09 13.01 -2.43
N MET A 51 8.30 12.74 -1.40
CA MET A 51 7.89 13.74 -0.40
C MET A 51 8.92 13.92 0.73
N TYR A 52 9.81 12.95 0.97
CA TYR A 52 10.91 13.08 1.93
C TYR A 52 11.83 14.30 1.70
N PRO A 53 12.18 14.69 0.46
CA PRO A 53 12.95 15.91 0.19
C PRO A 53 12.11 17.19 0.22
N PHE A 54 10.79 17.15 0.44
CA PHE A 54 10.01 18.37 0.64
C PHE A 54 10.26 18.90 2.07
N PRO A 55 10.92 20.07 2.23
CA PRO A 55 11.04 20.69 3.54
C PRO A 55 9.64 21.04 4.05
N ALA A 56 9.38 20.75 5.32
CA ALA A 56 8.31 21.43 6.05
C ALA A 56 8.56 22.93 5.88
N GLY A 57 7.64 23.61 5.18
CA GLY A 57 7.74 25.04 4.92
C GLY A 57 8.00 25.83 6.22
N PRO A 58 8.60 27.03 6.13
CA PRO A 58 9.01 27.83 7.28
C PRO A 58 7.92 27.85 8.36
N PRO A 59 8.27 27.74 9.65
CA PRO A 59 7.29 27.73 10.73
C PRO A 59 6.33 28.90 10.55
N ALA A 60 5.05 28.59 10.35
CA ALA A 60 4.02 29.60 10.27
C ALA A 60 4.13 30.48 11.53
N PRO A 61 4.21 31.82 11.40
CA PRO A 61 4.18 32.70 12.56
C PRO A 61 2.88 32.42 13.31
N ILE A 62 3.03 31.84 14.51
CA ILE A 62 1.95 31.67 15.46
C ILE A 62 1.51 33.08 15.92
N PRO A 63 0.25 33.49 15.68
CA PRO A 63 -0.29 34.71 16.28
C PRO A 63 -0.53 34.54 17.79
#